data_AF-A0A529SN07-F1
#
_entry.id   AF-A0A529SN07-F1
#
_cell.length_a   1.000
_cell.length_b   1.000
_cell.length_c   1.000
_cell.angle_alpha   90.00
_cell.angle_beta   90.00
_cell.angle_gamma   90.00
#
_symmetry.space_group_name_H-M   'P 1'
#
loop_
_entity.id
_entity.type
_entity.pdbx_description
1 polymer ?
#
loop_
_entity_poly.entity_id
_entity_poly.type
_entity_poly.pdbx_seq_one_letter_code
_entity_poly.pdbx_strand_id
1 'polypeptide(L)'
;LRLPIESHVLQAFVSEAIKPLIPGVMTFGAGHFYVSQSDKGGLVFGGDIDGYNSYAQRGNLPVVEDVCEGGMALIPMIGRVRLLRQWGGIMDMSMDGSPIIDKSPVDGLYI
;
A
#
# COMPACT_ATOMS: atom_id res chain seq x y z
N LEU A 1 -18.02 -11.88 -19.29
CA LEU A 1 -18.06 -10.48 -18.80
C LEU A 1 -16.71 -9.85 -19.06
N ARG A 2 -16.64 -8.62 -19.57
CA ARG A 2 -15.39 -7.85 -19.67
C ARG A 2 -15.46 -6.74 -18.64
N LEU A 3 -14.44 -6.63 -17.79
CA LEU A 3 -14.36 -5.62 -16.75
C LEU A 3 -13.29 -4.59 -17.09
N PRO A 4 -13.54 -3.29 -16.87
CA PRO A 4 -12.56 -2.23 -17.07
C PRO A 4 -11.65 -2.10 -15.83
N ILE A 5 -10.94 -3.18 -15.50
CA ILE A 5 -9.99 -3.25 -14.38
C ILE A 5 -8.61 -3.68 -14.86
N GLU A 6 -7.58 -3.15 -14.22
CA GLU A 6 -6.20 -3.59 -14.38
C GLU A 6 -5.62 -3.98 -13.01
N SER A 7 -4.93 -5.11 -12.95
CA SER A 7 -4.35 -5.63 -11.71
C SER A 7 -2.90 -5.18 -11.57
N HIS A 8 -2.64 -4.39 -10.55
CA HIS A 8 -1.32 -3.86 -10.21
C HIS A 8 -0.79 -4.51 -8.94
N VAL A 9 0.52 -4.40 -8.73
CA VAL A 9 1.13 -4.71 -7.43
C VAL A 9 1.00 -3.49 -6.52
N LEU A 10 0.66 -3.72 -5.25
CA LEU A 10 0.78 -2.71 -4.18
C LEU A 10 1.70 -3.25 -3.09
N GLN A 11 2.73 -2.48 -2.74
CA GLN A 11 3.73 -2.91 -1.76
C GLN A 11 3.43 -2.36 -0.36
N ALA A 12 3.70 -3.17 0.65
CA ALA A 12 3.58 -2.79 2.05
C ALA A 12 4.73 -3.34 2.88
N PHE A 13 4.98 -2.69 4.01
CA PHE A 13 6.18 -2.81 4.80
C PHE A 13 5.84 -2.92 6.28
N VAL A 14 6.70 -3.61 7.02
CA VAL A 14 6.64 -3.63 8.48
C VAL A 14 8.03 -3.48 9.09
N SER A 15 8.12 -2.63 10.11
CA SER A 15 9.34 -2.40 10.87
C SER A 15 9.49 -3.33 12.08
N GLU A 16 10.62 -3.25 12.77
CA GLU A 16 10.76 -3.83 14.11
C GLU A 16 9.80 -3.15 15.10
N ALA A 17 9.44 -3.87 16.16
CA ALA A 17 8.56 -3.34 17.19
C ALA A 17 9.28 -2.28 18.02
N ILE A 18 8.66 -1.11 18.15
CA ILE A 18 9.14 -0.01 18.99
C ILE A 18 8.07 0.37 20.01
N LYS A 19 8.46 1.17 21.02
CA LYS A 19 7.48 1.76 21.95
C LYS A 19 6.46 2.61 21.18
N PRO A 20 5.26 2.82 21.72
CA PRO A 20 4.27 3.68 21.09
C PRO A 20 4.85 5.04 20.71
N LEU A 21 4.73 5.37 19.43
CA LEU A 21 5.26 6.56 18.78
C LEU A 21 4.20 7.22 17.90
N ILE A 22 3.44 6.42 17.13
CA ILE A 22 2.41 6.91 16.23
C ILE A 22 1.03 6.64 16.86
N PRO A 23 0.31 7.67 17.33
CA PRO A 23 -0.94 7.50 18.08
C PRO A 23 -2.16 7.15 17.21
N GLY A 24 -2.00 7.05 15.89
CA GLY A 24 -3.09 6.80 14.95
C GLY A 24 -2.59 6.45 13.55
N VAL A 25 -3.34 6.87 12.54
CA VAL A 25 -2.95 6.72 11.13
C VAL A 25 -2.50 8.08 10.60
N MET A 26 -1.33 8.11 9.96
CA MET A 26 -0.85 9.27 9.22
C MET A 26 -0.83 8.97 7.74
N THR A 27 -1.29 9.92 6.93
CA THR A 27 -1.28 9.84 5.48
C THR A 27 -0.74 11.13 4.91
N PHE A 28 0.14 11.04 3.93
CA PHE A 28 0.67 12.15 3.17
C PHE A 28 0.32 11.94 1.70
N GLY A 29 -0.77 12.56 1.27
CA GLY A 29 -1.31 12.36 -0.09
C GLY A 29 -0.37 12.85 -1.19
N ALA A 30 0.36 13.95 -0.98
CA ALA A 30 1.23 14.50 -2.02
C ALA A 30 2.51 13.67 -2.28
N GLY A 31 2.95 12.87 -1.31
CA GLY A 31 4.07 11.94 -1.46
C GLY A 31 3.65 10.49 -1.30
N HIS A 32 2.35 10.20 -1.52
CA HIS A 32 1.79 8.85 -1.56
C HIS A 32 2.32 7.93 -0.46
N PHE A 33 2.25 8.39 0.79
CA PHE A 33 2.78 7.65 1.94
C PHE A 33 1.71 7.52 3.02
N TYR A 34 1.62 6.34 3.63
CA TYR A 34 0.82 6.14 4.84
C TYR A 34 1.60 5.31 5.86
N VAL A 35 1.34 5.57 7.14
CA VAL A 35 1.90 4.78 8.23
C VAL A 35 0.95 4.73 9.42
N SER A 36 0.94 3.58 10.08
CA SER A 36 0.33 3.38 11.40
C SER A 36 1.24 2.50 12.24
N GLN A 37 1.08 2.52 13.56
CA GLN A 37 1.76 1.58 14.45
C GLN A 37 0.76 0.53 14.91
N SER A 38 1.06 -0.73 14.62
CA SER A 38 0.26 -1.86 15.10
C SER A 38 0.34 -2.00 16.62
N ASP A 39 -0.64 -2.68 17.23
CA ASP A 39 -0.62 -2.99 18.67
C ASP A 39 0.58 -3.86 19.09
N LYS A 40 1.21 -4.56 18.13
CA LYS A 40 2.47 -5.30 18.34
C LYS A 40 3.70 -4.38 18.36
N GLY A 41 3.53 -3.09 18.12
CA GLY A 41 4.57 -2.06 18.14
C GLY A 41 5.28 -1.83 16.81
N GLY A 42 5.07 -2.67 15.79
CA GLY A 42 5.68 -2.49 14.46
C GLY A 42 4.97 -1.40 13.66
N LEU A 43 5.74 -0.57 12.96
CA LEU A 43 5.22 0.40 12.00
C LEU A 43 4.79 -0.35 10.74
N VAL A 44 3.53 -0.17 10.33
CA VAL A 44 2.95 -0.72 9.09
C VAL A 44 2.73 0.45 8.15
N PHE A 45 3.35 0.40 6.99
CA PHE A 45 3.39 1.51 6.04
C PHE A 45 3.47 1.02 4.59
N GLY A 46 3.24 1.96 3.68
CA GLY A 46 3.28 1.71 2.24
C GLY A 46 3.00 2.99 1.47
N GLY A 47 2.86 2.83 0.16
CA GLY A 47 2.58 3.94 -0.74
C GLY A 47 1.87 3.50 -2.01
N ASP A 48 2.31 4.05 -3.13
CA ASP A 48 1.70 3.84 -4.43
C ASP A 48 1.81 2.41 -4.97
N ILE A 49 0.99 2.14 -6.00
CA ILE A 49 1.07 0.93 -6.80
C ILE A 49 2.31 0.92 -7.70
N ASP A 50 2.82 -0.27 -7.98
CA ASP A 50 3.77 -0.50 -9.05
C ASP A 50 3.02 -0.29 -10.38
N GLY A 51 3.34 0.79 -11.11
CA GLY A 51 2.63 1.28 -12.31
C GLY A 51 2.70 0.38 -13.56
N TYR A 52 2.68 -0.93 -13.38
CA TYR A 52 2.62 -1.95 -14.42
C TYR A 52 1.76 -3.12 -13.96
N ASN A 53 1.23 -3.88 -14.92
CA ASN A 53 0.28 -4.96 -14.61
C ASN A 53 1.04 -6.20 -14.13
N SER A 54 0.63 -6.74 -12.99
CA SER A 54 1.31 -7.89 -12.39
C SER A 54 0.43 -8.61 -11.39
N TYR A 55 0.54 -9.95 -11.40
CA TYR A 55 -0.08 -10.85 -10.43
C TYR A 55 0.97 -11.51 -9.51
N ALA A 56 2.22 -11.06 -9.57
CA ALA A 56 3.34 -11.73 -8.93
C ALA A 56 3.40 -11.52 -7.39
N GLN A 57 2.59 -10.63 -6.82
CA GLN A 57 2.61 -10.28 -5.40
C GLN A 57 4.01 -9.85 -4.90
N ARG A 58 4.79 -9.26 -5.80
CA ARG A 58 6.13 -8.71 -5.54
C ARG A 58 6.36 -7.54 -6.48
N GLY A 59 6.79 -6.42 -5.91
CA GLY A 59 7.15 -5.23 -6.68
C GLY A 59 8.65 -4.99 -6.74
N ASN A 60 9.03 -3.84 -7.26
CA ASN A 60 10.42 -3.46 -7.48
C ASN A 60 10.96 -2.55 -6.37
N LEU A 61 12.29 -2.48 -6.27
CA LEU A 61 13.02 -1.65 -5.29
C LEU A 61 12.78 -0.13 -5.40
N PRO A 62 12.53 0.48 -6.57
CA PRO A 62 12.31 1.93 -6.62
C PRO A 62 11.12 2.41 -5.75
N VAL A 63 10.03 1.65 -5.70
CA VAL A 63 8.88 1.95 -4.82
C VAL A 63 9.25 1.77 -3.34
N VAL A 64 10.15 0.83 -3.04
CA VAL A 64 10.68 0.67 -1.67
C VAL A 64 11.46 1.90 -1.23
N GLU A 65 12.32 2.41 -2.11
CA GLU A 65 13.12 3.61 -1.87
C GLU A 65 12.21 4.83 -1.67
N ASP A 66 11.27 5.06 -2.59
CA ASP A 66 10.31 6.17 -2.54
C ASP A 66 9.47 6.18 -1.24
N VAL A 67 8.92 5.02 -0.86
CA VAL A 67 8.16 4.88 0.40
C VAL A 67 9.04 5.13 1.63
N CYS A 68 10.28 4.64 1.62
CA CYS A 68 11.22 4.89 2.72
C CYS A 68 11.60 6.39 2.82
N GLU A 69 11.79 7.05 1.68
CA GLU A 69 12.05 8.49 1.60
C GLU A 69 10.86 9.30 2.14
N GLY A 70 9.63 8.93 1.79
CA GLY A 70 8.41 9.53 2.36
C GLY A 70 8.35 9.41 3.88
N GLY A 71 8.70 8.24 4.43
CA GLY A 71 8.81 8.03 5.88
C GLY A 71 9.88 8.92 6.53
N MET A 72 11.05 9.06 5.90
CA MET A 72 12.14 9.90 6.39
C MET A 72 11.85 11.40 6.29
N ALA A 73 11.13 11.83 5.27
CA ALA A 73 10.72 13.22 5.09
C ALA A 73 9.74 13.67 6.20
N LEU A 74 8.84 12.80 6.63
CA LEU A 74 7.80 13.12 7.61
C LEU A 74 8.23 12.84 9.05
N ILE A 75 8.99 11.77 9.28
CA ILE A 75 9.28 11.24 10.62
C ILE A 75 10.77 10.90 10.75
N PRO A 76 11.71 11.84 10.60
CA PRO A 76 13.15 11.54 10.53
C PRO A 76 13.69 10.76 11.75
N MET A 77 13.01 10.82 12.90
CA MET A 77 13.34 10.04 14.08
C MET A 77 13.21 8.51 13.91
N ILE A 78 12.51 8.02 12.88
CA ILE A 78 12.44 6.57 12.58
C ILE A 78 13.63 6.06 11.77
N GLY A 79 14.59 6.91 11.38
CA GLY A 79 15.66 6.54 10.45
C GLY A 79 16.65 5.47 10.89
N ARG A 80 16.55 4.97 12.13
CA ARG A 80 17.32 3.81 12.62
C ARG A 80 16.47 2.57 12.87
N VAL A 81 15.16 2.67 12.69
CA VAL A 81 14.23 1.54 12.86
C VAL A 81 14.44 0.58 11.70
N ARG A 82 14.62 -0.70 12.01
CA ARG A 82 14.84 -1.71 10.98
C ARG A 82 13.57 -2.05 10.24
N LEU A 83 13.64 -2.07 8.92
CA LEU A 83 12.66 -2.74 8.08
C LEU A 83 12.81 -4.26 8.26
N LEU A 84 11.75 -4.94 8.72
CA LEU A 84 11.78 -6.38 8.95
C LEU A 84 11.29 -7.16 7.74
N ARG A 85 10.26 -6.66 7.07
CA ARG A 85 9.65 -7.35 5.94
C ARG A 85 8.94 -6.38 5.02
N GLN A 86 8.98 -6.74 3.74
CA GLN A 86 8.20 -6.18 2.65
C GLN A 86 7.36 -7.30 2.02
N TRP A 87 6.20 -6.97 1.48
CA TRP A 87 5.39 -7.87 0.66
C TRP A 87 4.61 -7.09 -0.40
N GLY A 88 4.11 -7.78 -1.41
CA GLY A 88 3.20 -7.22 -2.43
C GLY A 88 1.82 -7.86 -2.36
N GLY A 89 0.79 -7.04 -2.52
CA GLY A 89 -0.58 -7.46 -2.82
C GLY A 89 -0.92 -7.29 -4.30
N ILE A 90 -2.07 -7.83 -4.71
CA ILE A 90 -2.67 -7.56 -6.03
C ILE A 90 -3.81 -6.58 -5.78
N MET A 91 -3.84 -5.51 -6.57
CA MET A 91 -4.86 -4.48 -6.47
C MET A 91 -5.53 -4.25 -7.82
N ASP A 92 -6.82 -4.54 -7.88
CA ASP A 92 -7.64 -4.37 -9.08
C ASP A 92 -8.15 -2.93 -9.14
N MET A 93 -7.62 -2.17 -10.11
CA MET A 93 -7.87 -0.75 -10.23
C MET A 93 -8.80 -0.47 -11.41
N SER A 94 -9.84 0.33 -11.17
CA SER A 94 -10.59 1.00 -12.24
C SER A 94 -9.83 2.26 -12.70
N MET A 95 -10.20 2.79 -13.86
CA MET A 95 -9.56 3.99 -14.41
C MET A 95 -9.82 5.27 -13.59
N ASP A 96 -10.88 5.29 -12.78
CA ASP A 96 -11.28 6.42 -11.94
C ASP A 96 -11.00 6.20 -10.43
N GLY A 97 -10.50 5.02 -10.06
CA GLY A 97 -10.29 4.62 -8.67
C GLY A 97 -11.57 4.30 -7.88
N SER A 98 -12.75 4.38 -8.50
CA SER A 98 -14.02 4.01 -7.88
C SER A 98 -14.24 2.50 -7.92
N PRO A 99 -14.83 1.88 -6.88
CA PRO A 99 -15.21 0.47 -6.95
C PRO A 99 -16.37 0.25 -7.94
N ILE A 100 -16.41 -0.92 -8.55
CA ILE A 100 -17.56 -1.39 -9.33
C ILE A 100 -18.44 -2.23 -8.39
N ILE A 101 -19.67 -1.76 -8.13
CA ILE A 101 -20.66 -2.44 -7.28
C ILE A 101 -22.03 -2.32 -7.96
N ASP A 102 -22.43 -3.29 -8.76
CA ASP A 102 -23.62 -3.28 -9.60
C ASP A 102 -24.12 -4.70 -10.00
N LYS A 103 -25.23 -4.75 -10.73
CA LYS A 103 -25.69 -5.93 -11.47
C LYS A 103 -24.84 -6.12 -12.72
N SER A 104 -24.49 -7.36 -13.03
CA SER A 104 -23.87 -7.68 -14.31
C SER A 104 -24.92 -7.87 -15.43
N PRO A 105 -24.52 -7.88 -16.71
CA PRO A 105 -25.38 -8.28 -17.82
C PRO A 105 -25.89 -9.73 -17.78
N VAL A 106 -25.36 -10.57 -16.88
CA VAL A 106 -25.82 -11.96 -16.68
C VAL A 106 -26.82 -11.98 -15.53
N ASP A 107 -28.02 -12.49 -15.78
CA ASP A 107 -29.09 -12.52 -14.78
C ASP A 107 -28.67 -13.31 -13.53
N GLY A 108 -28.96 -12.76 -12.36
CA GLY A 108 -28.56 -13.30 -11.06
C GLY A 108 -27.08 -13.14 -10.68
N LEU A 109 -26.22 -12.55 -11.53
CA LEU A 109 -24.80 -12.29 -11.22
C LEU A 109 -24.58 -10.80 -10.90
N TYR A 110 -23.96 -10.54 -9.75
CA TYR A 110 -23.63 -9.21 -9.23
C TYR A 110 -22.11 -9.07 -9.13
N ILE A 111 -21.60 -7.86 -9.27
CA ILE A 111 -20.18 -7.55 -9.15
C ILE A 111 -19.97 -6.22 -8.45
#